data_AF-A0A523ZWR8-F1
#
_entry.id   AF-A0A523ZWR8-F1
#
_cell.length_a   1.000
_cell.length_b   1.000
_cell.length_c   1.000
_cell.angle_alpha   90.00
_cell.angle_beta   90.00
_cell.angle_gamma   90.00
#
_symmetry.space_group_name_H-M   'P 1'
#
loop_
_entity.id
_entity.type
_entity.pdbx_description
1 polymer ?
#
loop_
_entity_poly.entity_id
_entity_poly.type
_entity_poly.pdbx_seq_one_letter_code
_entity_poly.pdbx_strand_id
1 'polypeptide(L)'
;MNKKKKKRIIILAIAGFVLILSIGSIEYTSHSYFCSSCHYMKPFYRSWETSSHSHVECNTCHYPPGLRSKLRAKVEGILQVGRYWTKLYLKSKPWAEIPDESCLREGCHDKRLLEGQVKFDKIVFDHKIHFSDLKRGKQLRCTSCHSQIVQ
;
A
#
# COMPACT_ATOMS: atom_id res chain seq x y z
N MET A 1 -32.04 -35.00 16.24
CA MET A 1 -31.44 -33.65 16.40
C MET A 1 -32.53 -32.57 16.28
N ASN A 2 -32.64 -31.65 17.25
CA ASN A 2 -33.74 -30.65 17.31
C ASN A 2 -33.71 -29.70 16.09
N LYS A 3 -34.86 -29.41 15.47
CA LYS A 3 -35.01 -28.49 14.32
C LYS A 3 -34.34 -27.12 14.58
N LYS A 4 -34.39 -26.62 15.82
CA LYS A 4 -33.71 -25.38 16.23
C LYS A 4 -32.18 -25.50 16.22
N LYS A 5 -31.62 -26.66 16.62
CA LYS A 5 -30.17 -26.93 16.57
C LYS A 5 -29.69 -27.04 15.12
N LYS A 6 -30.44 -27.72 14.23
CA LYS A 6 -30.11 -27.82 12.80
C LYS A 6 -30.11 -26.45 12.11
N LYS A 7 -31.09 -25.59 12.37
CA LYS A 7 -31.11 -24.20 11.86
C LYS A 7 -29.91 -23.38 12.33
N ARG A 8 -29.53 -23.47 13.61
CA ARG A 8 -28.35 -22.77 14.14
C ARG A 8 -27.05 -23.22 13.46
N ILE A 9 -26.86 -24.52 13.25
CA ILE A 9 -25.68 -25.06 12.56
C ILE A 9 -25.61 -24.53 11.12
N ILE A 10 -26.73 -24.51 10.40
CA ILE A 10 -26.77 -23.98 9.02
C ILE A 10 -26.40 -22.50 8.99
N ILE A 11 -26.94 -21.67 9.90
CA ILE A 11 -26.62 -20.24 9.97
C ILE A 11 -25.13 -20.03 10.25
N LEU A 12 -24.56 -20.77 11.21
CA LEU A 12 -23.14 -20.67 11.52
C LEU A 12 -22.25 -21.13 10.36
N ALA A 13 -22.63 -22.18 9.65
CA ALA A 13 -21.92 -22.65 8.47
C ALA A 13 -21.93 -21.59 7.34
N ILE A 14 -23.08 -20.97 7.09
CA ILE A 14 -23.20 -19.88 6.10
C ILE A 14 -22.36 -18.67 6.53
N ALA A 15 -22.46 -18.25 7.79
CA ALA A 15 -21.68 -17.13 8.31
C ALA A 15 -20.17 -17.39 8.20
N GLY A 16 -19.72 -18.60 8.54
CA GLY A 16 -18.33 -19.01 8.38
C GLY A 16 -17.88 -19.00 6.91
N PHE A 17 -18.70 -19.52 6.01
CA PHE A 17 -18.42 -19.51 4.57
C PHE A 17 -18.30 -18.09 4.01
N VAL A 18 -19.22 -17.20 4.37
CA VAL A 18 -19.19 -15.78 3.97
C VAL A 18 -17.94 -15.08 4.50
N LEU A 19 -17.54 -15.37 5.74
CA LEU A 19 -16.33 -14.80 6.34
C LEU A 19 -15.07 -15.23 5.55
N ILE A 20 -14.94 -16.52 5.22
CA ILE A 20 -13.82 -17.05 4.44
C ILE A 20 -13.76 -16.39 3.07
N LEU A 21 -14.89 -16.29 2.37
CA LEU A 21 -14.96 -15.63 1.06
C LEU A 21 -14.57 -14.14 1.14
N SER A 22 -14.98 -13.46 2.20
CA SER A 22 -14.67 -12.04 2.42
C SER A 22 -13.17 -11.84 2.61
N ILE A 23 -12.52 -12.69 3.42
CA ILE A 23 -11.07 -12.64 3.63
C ILE A 23 -10.33 -12.92 2.31
N GLY A 24 -10.74 -13.96 1.59
CA GLY A 24 -10.16 -14.30 0.29
C GLY A 24 -10.27 -13.15 -0.72
N SER A 25 -11.42 -12.47 -0.75
CA SER A 25 -11.65 -11.31 -1.62
C SER A 25 -10.81 -10.10 -1.22
N ILE A 26 -10.67 -9.83 0.08
CA ILE A 26 -9.80 -8.77 0.59
C ILE A 26 -8.34 -9.03 0.20
N GLU A 27 -7.88 -10.28 0.30
CA GLU A 27 -6.52 -10.64 -0.07
C GLU A 27 -6.30 -10.56 -1.59
N TYR A 28 -7.19 -11.19 -2.36
CA TYR A 28 -7.14 -11.17 -3.83
C TYR A 28 -7.05 -9.74 -4.39
N THR A 29 -7.90 -8.85 -3.88
CA THR A 29 -7.93 -7.43 -4.31
C THR A 29 -6.76 -6.60 -3.77
N SER A 30 -5.82 -7.21 -3.04
CA SER A 30 -4.59 -6.55 -2.59
C SER A 30 -3.39 -6.85 -3.50
N HIS A 31 -3.46 -7.84 -4.41
CA HIS A 31 -2.35 -8.16 -5.29
C HIS A 31 -2.12 -7.10 -6.38
N SER A 32 -0.85 -6.91 -6.78
CA SER A 32 -0.41 -6.03 -7.87
C SER A 32 -1.18 -6.28 -9.15
N TYR A 33 -1.40 -7.56 -9.50
CA TYR A 33 -2.15 -7.94 -10.69
C TYR A 33 -3.58 -7.40 -10.66
N PHE A 34 -4.26 -7.45 -9.51
CA PHE A 34 -5.60 -6.88 -9.37
C PHE A 34 -5.56 -5.36 -9.58
N CYS A 35 -4.56 -4.65 -9.06
CA CYS A 35 -4.40 -3.22 -9.29
C CYS A 35 -4.31 -2.89 -10.80
N SER A 36 -3.64 -3.75 -11.59
CA SER A 36 -3.50 -3.58 -13.05
C SER A 36 -4.83 -3.69 -13.83
N SER A 37 -5.88 -4.27 -13.22
CA SER A 37 -7.23 -4.32 -13.81
C SER A 37 -7.83 -2.92 -14.00
N CYS A 38 -7.42 -1.95 -13.18
CA CYS A 38 -7.79 -0.55 -13.33
C CYS A 38 -6.92 0.10 -14.41
N HIS A 39 -7.54 0.68 -15.45
CA HIS A 39 -6.78 1.28 -16.56
C HIS A 39 -5.81 2.39 -16.12
N TYR A 40 -6.15 3.18 -15.08
CA TYR A 40 -5.27 4.23 -14.56
C TYR A 40 -4.01 3.69 -13.90
N MET A 41 -4.06 2.45 -13.41
CA MET A 41 -2.92 1.81 -12.75
C MET A 41 -1.97 1.16 -13.74
N LYS A 42 -2.37 0.93 -15.01
CA LYS A 42 -1.53 0.24 -16.00
C LYS A 42 -0.13 0.87 -16.20
N PRO A 43 0.03 2.20 -16.30
CA PRO A 43 1.36 2.79 -16.43
C PRO A 43 2.23 2.53 -15.19
N PHE A 44 1.66 2.66 -13.99
CA PHE A 44 2.36 2.41 -12.73
C PHE A 44 2.73 0.94 -12.55
N TYR A 45 1.85 0.03 -12.94
CA TYR A 45 2.10 -1.41 -12.91
C TYR A 45 3.25 -1.81 -13.85
N ARG A 46 3.30 -1.27 -15.08
CA ARG A 46 4.43 -1.50 -16.00
C ARG A 46 5.75 -0.97 -15.46
N SER A 47 5.71 0.23 -14.88
CA SER A 47 6.86 0.88 -14.24
C SER A 47 7.38 0.01 -13.08
N TRP A 48 6.47 -0.52 -12.27
CA TRP A 48 6.80 -1.47 -11.21
C TRP A 48 7.41 -2.77 -11.73
N GLU A 49 6.86 -3.36 -12.80
CA GLU A 49 7.37 -4.61 -13.40
C GLU A 49 8.85 -4.51 -13.82
N THR A 50 9.30 -3.35 -14.30
CA THR A 50 10.69 -3.13 -14.72
C THR A 50 11.61 -2.60 -13.61
N SER A 51 11.07 -2.32 -12.44
CA SER A 51 11.81 -1.72 -11.33
C SER A 51 12.54 -2.74 -10.46
N SER A 52 13.40 -2.24 -9.55
CA SER A 52 14.04 -3.05 -8.52
C SER A 52 13.07 -3.66 -7.51
N HIS A 53 11.81 -3.20 -7.46
CA HIS A 53 10.78 -3.66 -6.54
C HIS A 53 9.71 -4.53 -7.21
N SER A 54 9.93 -5.01 -8.43
CA SER A 54 9.01 -5.87 -9.19
C SER A 54 8.65 -7.20 -8.49
N HIS A 55 9.45 -7.62 -7.51
CA HIS A 55 9.18 -8.79 -6.68
C HIS A 55 8.38 -8.49 -5.40
N VAL A 56 7.98 -7.23 -5.19
CA VAL A 56 7.22 -6.77 -4.02
C VAL A 56 5.82 -6.36 -4.44
N GLU A 57 4.79 -6.93 -3.81
CA GLU A 57 3.39 -6.59 -4.08
C GLU A 57 3.10 -5.09 -3.84
N CYS A 58 2.28 -4.46 -4.69
CA CYS A 58 1.93 -3.03 -4.56
C CYS A 58 1.39 -2.68 -3.17
N ASN A 59 0.61 -3.58 -2.57
CA ASN A 59 0.05 -3.38 -1.23
C ASN A 59 1.14 -3.24 -0.15
N THR A 60 2.34 -3.79 -0.35
CA THR A 60 3.40 -3.78 0.66
C THR A 60 3.86 -2.35 0.92
N CYS A 61 3.92 -1.53 -0.13
CA CYS A 61 4.29 -0.13 -0.05
C CYS A 61 3.06 0.74 0.23
N HIS A 62 1.95 0.50 -0.47
CA HIS A 62 0.77 1.36 -0.39
C HIS A 62 -0.08 1.13 0.86
N TYR A 63 0.04 -0.02 1.55
CA TYR A 63 -0.69 -0.35 2.77
C TYR A 63 0.31 -0.44 3.92
N PRO A 64 0.52 0.65 4.68
CA PRO A 64 1.43 0.66 5.81
C PRO A 64 1.12 -0.47 6.79
N PRO A 65 2.10 -0.96 7.56
CA PRO A 65 1.88 -2.06 8.49
C PRO A 65 0.66 -1.84 9.40
N GLY A 66 -0.13 -2.90 9.60
CA GLY A 66 -1.28 -2.90 10.52
C GLY A 66 -2.65 -3.02 9.84
N LEU A 67 -3.61 -3.58 10.59
CA LEU A 67 -4.96 -3.87 10.09
C LEU A 67 -5.75 -2.61 9.70
N ARG A 68 -5.58 -1.52 10.46
CA ARG A 68 -6.27 -0.23 10.19
C ARG A 68 -5.92 0.32 8.82
N SER A 69 -4.64 0.25 8.45
CA SER A 69 -4.13 0.70 7.15
C SER A 69 -4.71 -0.12 6.01
N LYS A 70 -4.76 -1.46 6.16
CA LYS A 70 -5.38 -2.36 5.19
C LYS A 70 -6.86 -2.03 4.98
N LEU A 71 -7.62 -1.83 6.05
CA LEU A 71 -9.03 -1.43 5.98
C LEU A 71 -9.21 -0.07 5.31
N ARG A 72 -8.41 0.93 5.69
CA ARG A 72 -8.43 2.27 5.08
C ARG A 72 -8.19 2.18 3.57
N ALA A 73 -7.19 1.41 3.14
CA ALA A 73 -6.91 1.25 1.72
C ALA A 73 -8.07 0.62 0.94
N LYS A 74 -8.83 -0.31 1.54
CA LYS A 74 -10.05 -0.85 0.92
C LYS A 74 -11.16 0.19 0.79
N VAL A 75 -11.35 1.03 1.81
CA VAL A 75 -12.30 2.15 1.74
C VAL A 75 -11.89 3.14 0.65
N GLU A 76 -10.61 3.53 0.58
CA GLU A 76 -10.10 4.42 -0.47
C GLU A 76 -10.26 3.82 -1.88
N GLY A 77 -10.07 2.51 -2.04
CA GLY A 77 -10.34 1.81 -3.31
C GLY A 77 -11.81 1.91 -3.75
N ILE A 78 -12.75 1.76 -2.82
CA ILE A 78 -14.19 1.95 -3.09
C ILE A 78 -14.47 3.41 -3.46
N LEU A 79 -13.89 4.36 -2.73
CA LEU A 79 -14.01 5.80 -3.03
C LEU A 79 -13.43 6.15 -4.40
N GLN A 80 -12.34 5.49 -4.82
CA GLN A 80 -11.76 5.68 -6.15
C GLN A 80 -12.71 5.24 -7.25
N VAL A 81 -13.40 4.11 -7.10
CA VAL A 81 -14.45 3.67 -8.03
C VAL A 81 -15.60 4.67 -8.08
N GLY A 82 -16.06 5.14 -6.91
CA GLY A 82 -17.11 6.17 -6.82
C GLY A 82 -16.71 7.50 -7.48
N ARG A 83 -15.49 7.98 -7.24
CA ARG A 83 -14.92 9.19 -7.86
C ARG A 83 -14.78 9.05 -9.37
N TYR A 84 -14.45 7.86 -9.85
CA TYR A 84 -14.40 7.57 -11.28
C TYR A 84 -15.80 7.70 -11.91
N TRP A 85 -16.79 7.00 -11.35
CA TRP A 85 -18.14 6.96 -11.88
C TRP A 85 -18.82 8.33 -11.86
N THR A 86 -18.57 9.13 -10.82
CA THR A 86 -19.05 10.51 -10.68
C THR A 86 -18.23 11.55 -11.44
N LYS A 87 -17.17 11.14 -12.16
CA LYS A 87 -16.21 12.01 -12.87
C LYS A 87 -15.48 13.04 -12.00
N LEU A 88 -15.47 12.88 -10.68
CA LEU A 88 -14.78 13.77 -9.74
C LEU A 88 -13.25 13.72 -9.90
N TYR A 89 -12.71 12.65 -10.48
CA TYR A 89 -11.29 12.53 -10.80
C TYR A 89 -10.75 13.65 -11.72
N LEU A 90 -11.62 14.31 -12.49
CA LEU A 90 -11.24 15.45 -13.34
C LEU A 90 -10.83 16.68 -12.51
N LYS A 91 -11.34 16.80 -11.29
CA LYS A 91 -11.04 17.93 -10.38
C LYS A 91 -9.86 17.66 -9.46
N SER A 92 -9.59 16.41 -9.11
CA SER A 92 -8.45 16.02 -8.30
C SER A 92 -7.84 14.72 -8.84
N LYS A 93 -6.59 14.80 -9.30
CA LYS A 93 -5.85 13.60 -9.68
C LYS A 93 -5.56 12.76 -8.43
N PRO A 94 -5.84 11.46 -8.45
CA PRO A 94 -5.41 10.58 -7.37
C PRO A 94 -3.89 10.64 -7.23
N TRP A 95 -3.40 10.88 -6.01
CA TRP A 95 -1.99 10.70 -5.68
C TRP A 95 -1.89 9.71 -4.52
N ALA A 96 -0.78 8.97 -4.49
CA ALA A 96 -0.44 8.12 -3.37
C ALA A 96 0.83 8.67 -2.72
N GLU A 97 0.79 8.84 -1.40
CA GLU A 97 1.96 9.11 -0.59
C GLU A 97 2.37 7.81 0.09
N ILE A 98 3.61 7.37 -0.11
CA ILE A 98 4.15 6.20 0.57
C ILE A 98 4.82 6.67 1.86
N PRO A 99 4.32 6.25 3.04
CA PRO A 99 4.90 6.66 4.30
C PRO A 99 6.09 5.76 4.65
N ASP A 100 7.01 6.29 5.47
CA ASP A 100 8.32 5.66 5.68
C ASP A 100 8.23 4.31 6.41
N GLU A 101 7.14 4.06 7.15
CA GLU A 101 6.92 2.77 7.80
C GLU A 101 6.71 1.64 6.80
N SER A 102 6.25 1.94 5.58
CA SER A 102 6.18 0.95 4.51
C SER A 102 7.56 0.55 4.00
N CYS A 103 8.51 1.48 3.95
CA CYS A 103 9.90 1.21 3.55
C CYS A 103 10.67 0.50 4.67
N LEU A 104 10.48 0.94 5.91
CA LEU A 104 11.18 0.47 7.11
C LEU A 104 10.52 -0.73 7.78
N ARG A 105 9.57 -1.38 7.09
CA ARG A 105 8.93 -2.59 7.58
C ARG A 105 9.92 -3.75 7.60
N GLU A 106 9.63 -4.73 8.44
CA GLU A 106 10.41 -5.96 8.54
C GLU A 106 10.54 -6.64 7.18
N GLY A 107 11.76 -7.02 6.82
CA GLY A 107 12.09 -7.64 5.53
C GLY A 107 12.32 -6.69 4.36
N CYS A 108 12.22 -5.36 4.56
CA CYS A 108 12.50 -4.35 3.53
C CYS A 108 13.80 -3.57 3.83
N HIS A 109 13.72 -2.35 4.36
CA HIS A 109 14.88 -1.53 4.71
C HIS A 109 15.09 -1.42 6.22
N ASP A 110 16.33 -1.61 6.67
CA ASP A 110 16.71 -1.51 8.07
C ASP A 110 16.76 -0.04 8.54
N LYS A 111 16.22 0.25 9.73
CA LYS A 111 16.30 1.56 10.37
C LYS A 111 17.74 1.99 10.67
N ARG A 112 18.65 1.04 10.84
CA ARG A 112 20.10 1.31 10.96
C ARG A 112 20.65 2.09 9.78
N LEU A 113 20.04 1.99 8.59
CA LEU A 113 20.44 2.76 7.41
C LEU A 113 20.22 4.27 7.57
N LEU A 114 19.49 4.69 8.61
CA LEU A 114 19.29 6.10 8.95
C LEU A 114 20.46 6.68 9.77
N GLU A 115 21.39 5.84 10.23
CA GLU A 115 22.52 6.25 11.06
C GLU A 115 23.80 6.37 10.23
N GLY A 116 24.47 7.52 10.36
CA GLY A 116 25.77 7.77 9.76
C GLY A 116 25.72 8.29 8.33
N GLN A 117 26.92 8.46 7.77
CA GLN A 117 27.11 9.00 6.43
C GLN A 117 27.18 7.87 5.40
N VAL A 118 26.40 7.99 4.35
CA VAL A 118 26.40 7.11 3.18
C VAL A 118 27.06 7.84 2.02
N LYS A 119 28.03 7.20 1.37
CA LYS A 119 28.66 7.74 0.16
C LYS A 119 27.90 7.22 -1.05
N PHE A 120 27.24 8.13 -1.77
CA PHE A 120 26.61 7.86 -3.05
C PHE A 120 27.43 8.54 -4.16
N ASP A 121 28.24 7.74 -4.85
CA ASP A 121 29.23 8.21 -5.83
C ASP A 121 30.16 9.29 -5.24
N LYS A 122 30.02 10.55 -5.65
CA LYS A 122 30.82 11.69 -5.15
C LYS A 122 30.15 12.45 -4.01
N ILE A 123 28.93 12.10 -3.63
CA ILE A 123 28.12 12.80 -2.63
C ILE A 123 28.17 12.02 -1.32
N VAL A 124 28.44 12.71 -0.22
CA VAL A 124 28.27 12.17 1.13
C VAL A 124 26.92 12.66 1.65
N PHE A 125 26.05 11.72 2.00
CA PHE A 125 24.70 11.99 2.48
C PHE A 125 24.50 11.44 3.89
N ASP A 126 23.78 12.17 4.75
CA ASP A 126 23.44 11.73 6.09
C ASP A 126 21.91 11.82 6.25
N HIS A 127 21.28 10.66 6.45
CA HIS A 127 19.82 10.56 6.62
C HIS A 127 19.33 11.28 7.87
N LYS A 128 20.11 11.29 8.96
CA LYS A 128 19.69 11.84 10.25
C LYS A 128 19.31 13.32 10.11
N ILE A 129 20.17 14.11 9.46
CA ILE A 129 19.98 15.57 9.27
C ILE A 129 18.81 15.90 8.33
N HIS A 130 18.46 14.97 7.44
CA HIS A 130 17.38 15.15 6.48
C HIS A 130 16.04 14.62 6.99
N PHE A 131 16.04 13.71 7.96
CA PHE A 131 14.85 13.11 8.54
C PHE A 131 14.39 13.80 9.83
N SER A 132 15.31 14.37 10.62
CA SER A 132 14.98 15.07 11.87
C SER A 132 14.52 16.50 11.67
N ASP A 133 15.03 17.18 10.64
CA ASP A 133 14.80 18.61 10.45
C ASP A 133 13.72 18.87 9.40
N LEU A 134 12.87 19.87 9.66
CA LEU A 134 12.00 20.41 8.62
C LEU A 134 12.85 21.16 7.59
N LYS A 135 12.92 20.64 6.36
CA LYS A 135 13.54 21.36 5.24
C LYS A 135 12.46 22.21 4.56
N ARG A 136 12.61 23.54 4.64
CA ARG A 136 11.66 24.51 4.06
C ARG A 136 10.21 24.29 4.56
N GLY A 137 10.05 23.96 5.85
CA GLY A 137 8.76 23.71 6.48
C GLY A 137 8.10 22.37 6.13
N LYS A 138 8.81 21.48 5.42
CA LYS A 138 8.32 20.13 5.09
C LYS A 138 9.21 19.08 5.72
N GLN A 139 8.58 18.04 6.26
CA GLN A 139 9.28 16.83 6.67
C GLN A 139 9.60 16.01 5.43
N LEU A 140 10.87 15.68 5.24
CA LEU A 140 11.29 14.80 4.15
C LEU A 140 10.97 13.35 4.50
N ARG A 141 10.71 12.58 3.45
CA ARG A 141 10.44 11.13 3.49
C ARG A 141 11.44 10.40 2.62
N CYS A 142 11.50 9.08 2.73
CA CYS A 142 12.27 8.23 1.83
C CYS A 142 11.96 8.56 0.36
N THR A 143 10.67 8.70 0.02
CA THR A 143 10.19 9.05 -1.33
C THR A 143 10.52 10.48 -1.78
N SER A 144 10.96 11.36 -0.88
CA SER A 144 11.35 12.74 -1.25
C SER A 144 12.67 12.76 -2.03
N CYS A 145 13.55 11.80 -1.78
CA CYS A 145 14.81 11.62 -2.50
C CYS A 145 14.79 10.37 -3.38
N HIS A 146 14.24 9.27 -2.88
CA HIS A 146 13.97 8.07 -3.66
C HIS A 146 12.61 8.20 -4.35
N SER A 147 12.44 9.16 -5.25
CA SER A 147 11.14 9.39 -5.91
C SER A 147 10.84 8.41 -7.05
N GLN A 148 11.86 7.69 -7.52
CA GLN A 148 11.81 6.80 -8.70
C GLN A 148 11.96 5.32 -8.32
N ILE A 149 11.44 4.92 -7.15
CA ILE A 149 11.62 3.56 -6.59
C ILE A 149 11.03 2.47 -7.49
N VAL A 150 10.02 2.84 -8.29
CA VAL A 150 9.28 1.94 -9.19
C VAL A 150 9.31 2.43 -10.64
N GLN A 151 10.38 3.10 -11.08
CA GLN A 151 10.57 3.59 -12.46
C GLN A 151 11.80 2.98 -13.12
#